data_AF-A0A2P2IDJ9-F1
#
_entry.id   AF-A0A2P2IDJ9-F1
#
_cell.length_a   1.000
_cell.length_b   1.000
_cell.length_c   1.000
_cell.angle_alpha   90.00
_cell.angle_beta   90.00
_cell.angle_gamma   90.00
#
_symmetry.space_group_name_H-M   'P 1'
#
loop_
_entity.id
_entity.type
_entity.pdbx_description
1 polymer ?
#
loop_
_entity_poly.entity_id
_entity_poly.type
_entity_poly.pdbx_seq_one_letter_code
_entity_poly.pdbx_strand_id
1 'polypeptide(L)'
;VTPVPDICVMPCANNTEGPNCEYCKPTFYGSTINGGLCKKCSCNDHGTHCNRDTGRCFCSTKGVTGYHCEICDTSNNYVGHPLNGSCFYDLQIDYQFTFNLSKAEDRYVRQINFFNVPTKPNVDTDFDISSSKPARIKISAKESGGHEVWVVSNYTGTRIKRRFSHTDYAFGTPDNN
;
A
#
# COMPACT_ATOMS: atom_id res chain seq x y z
N VAL A 1 -38.31 -37.75 15.73
CA VAL A 1 -37.37 -37.00 14.87
C VAL A 1 -37.56 -35.54 15.20
N THR A 2 -36.65 -34.93 15.95
CA THR A 2 -36.70 -33.50 16.27
C THR A 2 -36.44 -32.69 15.00
N PRO A 3 -37.18 -31.60 14.74
CA PRO A 3 -36.89 -30.74 13.59
C PRO A 3 -35.60 -29.99 13.90
N VAL A 4 -34.58 -30.15 13.05
CA VAL A 4 -33.36 -29.33 13.11
C VAL A 4 -33.79 -27.91 12.70
N PRO A 5 -33.72 -26.90 13.58
CA PRO A 5 -34.11 -25.55 13.21
C PRO A 5 -33.00 -24.90 12.39
N ASP A 6 -33.43 -24.20 11.34
CA ASP A 6 -32.74 -23.09 10.69
C ASP A 6 -31.38 -23.36 10.03
N ILE A 7 -31.35 -24.27 9.06
CA ILE A 7 -30.29 -24.27 8.04
C ILE A 7 -30.75 -23.40 6.87
N CYS A 8 -29.99 -22.35 6.53
CA CYS A 8 -30.28 -21.52 5.36
C CYS A 8 -30.23 -22.32 4.05
N VAL A 9 -31.11 -21.99 3.10
CA VAL A 9 -31.11 -22.58 1.76
C VAL A 9 -29.87 -22.12 1.00
N MET A 10 -28.98 -23.05 0.68
CA MET A 10 -27.79 -22.79 -0.13
C MET A 10 -28.14 -22.79 -1.62
N PRO A 11 -27.49 -21.94 -2.44
CA PRO A 11 -26.38 -21.03 -2.10
C PRO A 11 -26.82 -19.71 -1.45
N CYS A 12 -26.00 -19.17 -0.54
CA CYS A 12 -26.21 -17.85 0.06
C CYS A 12 -26.30 -16.73 -1.00
N ALA A 13 -27.30 -15.86 -0.87
CA ALA A 13 -27.54 -14.69 -1.71
C ALA A 13 -26.86 -13.41 -1.15
N ASN A 14 -27.06 -12.25 -1.79
CA ASN A 14 -26.67 -10.92 -1.26
C ASN A 14 -25.22 -10.77 -0.76
N ASN A 15 -24.28 -11.51 -1.37
CA ASN A 15 -22.87 -11.54 -0.96
C ASN A 15 -22.65 -11.96 0.50
N THR A 16 -23.49 -12.84 1.04
CA THR A 16 -23.30 -13.45 2.34
C THR A 16 -22.65 -14.84 2.26
N GLU A 17 -22.09 -15.29 3.38
CA GLU A 17 -21.47 -16.58 3.61
C GLU A 17 -21.67 -17.05 5.06
N GLY A 18 -21.28 -18.30 5.32
CA GLY A 18 -21.46 -18.95 6.62
C GLY A 18 -22.55 -20.03 6.57
N PRO A 19 -22.62 -20.91 7.58
CA PRO A 19 -23.64 -21.97 7.66
C PRO A 19 -25.08 -21.47 7.55
N ASN A 20 -25.32 -20.25 8.02
CA ASN A 20 -26.62 -19.59 8.06
C ASN A 20 -26.62 -18.28 7.26
N CYS A 21 -25.68 -18.11 6.32
CA CYS A 21 -25.54 -16.90 5.52
C CYS A 21 -25.44 -15.62 6.37
N GLU A 22 -24.84 -15.74 7.55
CA GLU A 22 -24.87 -14.74 8.63
C GLU A 22 -23.73 -13.72 8.54
N TYR A 23 -22.75 -13.93 7.65
CA TYR A 23 -21.61 -13.03 7.47
C TYR A 23 -21.55 -12.49 6.04
N CYS A 24 -21.00 -11.30 5.86
CA CYS A 24 -20.62 -10.85 4.51
C CYS A 24 -19.39 -11.61 4.02
N LYS A 25 -19.39 -11.96 2.72
CA LYS A 25 -18.24 -12.55 2.02
C LYS A 25 -16.99 -11.67 2.18
N PRO A 26 -15.77 -12.23 2.00
CA PRO A 26 -14.55 -11.43 1.98
C PRO A 26 -14.68 -10.29 0.97
N THR A 27 -14.16 -9.11 1.32
CA THR A 27 -14.28 -7.86 0.55
C THR A 27 -15.66 -7.18 0.60
N PHE A 28 -16.56 -7.66 1.47
CA PHE A 28 -17.84 -7.01 1.77
C PHE A 28 -18.00 -6.76 3.27
N TYR A 29 -18.86 -5.81 3.63
CA TYR A 29 -19.20 -5.45 5.00
C TYR A 29 -20.67 -5.05 5.15
N GLY A 30 -21.20 -5.08 6.37
CA GLY A 30 -22.55 -4.64 6.71
C GLY A 30 -23.30 -5.64 7.61
N SER A 31 -24.56 -5.32 7.91
CA SER A 31 -25.44 -6.21 8.65
C SER A 31 -26.17 -7.17 7.72
N THR A 32 -26.21 -8.45 8.09
CA THR A 32 -26.89 -9.55 7.38
C THR A 32 -28.29 -9.84 7.93
N ILE A 33 -28.71 -9.15 8.99
CA ILE A 33 -30.00 -9.36 9.68
C ILE A 33 -31.15 -8.88 8.79
N ASN A 34 -32.26 -9.65 8.74
CA ASN A 34 -33.52 -9.30 8.06
C ASN A 34 -33.39 -8.93 6.57
N GLY A 35 -32.56 -9.65 5.81
CA GLY A 35 -32.32 -9.35 4.39
C GLY A 35 -31.34 -8.20 4.17
N GLY A 36 -30.49 -7.93 5.17
CA GLY A 36 -29.47 -6.88 5.12
C GLY A 36 -28.51 -7.01 3.93
N LEU A 37 -27.99 -5.85 3.50
CA LEU A 37 -27.23 -5.71 2.26
C LEU A 37 -25.73 -5.63 2.55
N CYS A 38 -24.97 -6.65 2.14
CA CYS A 38 -23.51 -6.60 2.15
C CYS A 38 -23.01 -5.65 1.07
N LYS A 39 -22.31 -4.60 1.48
CA LYS A 39 -21.71 -3.60 0.59
C LYS A 39 -20.25 -3.95 0.34
N LYS A 40 -19.79 -3.72 -0.89
CA LYS A 40 -18.39 -3.95 -1.25
C LYS A 40 -17.50 -2.96 -0.48
N CYS A 41 -16.36 -3.42 0.01
CA CYS A 41 -15.34 -2.56 0.58
C CYS A 41 -14.85 -1.56 -0.49
N SER A 42 -14.75 -0.28 -0.13
CA SER A 42 -14.19 0.77 -0.98
C SER A 42 -12.90 1.27 -0.34
N CYS A 43 -11.74 0.79 -0.80
CA CYS A 43 -10.44 1.06 -0.16
C CYS A 43 -9.44 1.77 -1.08
N ASN A 44 -9.94 2.52 -2.08
CA ASN A 44 -9.18 3.40 -2.96
C ASN A 44 -7.89 2.77 -3.54
N ASP A 45 -7.98 1.54 -4.04
CA ASP A 45 -6.86 0.73 -4.59
C ASP A 45 -5.70 0.43 -3.63
N HIS A 46 -5.74 1.01 -2.42
CA HIS A 46 -4.83 0.75 -1.31
C HIS A 46 -5.34 -0.36 -0.40
N GLY A 47 -6.29 -1.19 -0.85
CA GLY A 47 -6.80 -2.32 -0.10
C GLY A 47 -7.93 -3.02 -0.84
N THR A 48 -8.19 -4.27 -0.48
CA THR A 48 -9.35 -5.03 -0.99
C THR A 48 -10.25 -5.52 0.14
N HIS A 49 -9.71 -5.64 1.35
CA HIS A 49 -10.42 -6.14 2.52
C HIS A 49 -10.72 -4.99 3.47
N CYS A 50 -11.85 -5.10 4.16
CA CYS A 50 -12.24 -4.22 5.24
C CYS A 50 -12.82 -5.04 6.38
N ASN A 51 -12.94 -4.43 7.54
CA ASN A 51 -13.62 -5.02 8.69
C ASN A 51 -15.09 -5.30 8.33
N ARG A 52 -15.56 -6.53 8.56
CA ARG A 52 -16.88 -7.01 8.11
C ARG A 52 -18.06 -6.26 8.73
N ASP A 53 -17.88 -5.70 9.91
CA ASP A 53 -18.96 -5.05 10.68
C ASP A 53 -18.98 -3.55 10.41
N THR A 54 -17.80 -2.92 10.47
CA THR A 54 -17.68 -1.47 10.30
C THR A 54 -17.57 -1.09 8.83
N GLY A 55 -16.74 -1.79 8.06
CA GLY A 55 -16.33 -1.40 6.71
C GLY A 55 -15.01 -0.63 6.65
N ARG A 56 -14.32 -0.47 7.79
CA ARG A 56 -12.99 0.16 7.82
C ARG A 56 -11.97 -0.70 7.08
N CYS A 57 -11.26 -0.11 6.12
CA CYS A 57 -10.31 -0.79 5.27
C CYS A 57 -9.04 -1.25 6.00
N PHE A 58 -8.49 -2.37 5.54
CA PHE A 58 -7.15 -2.82 5.88
C PHE A 58 -6.20 -2.41 4.76
N CYS A 59 -5.46 -1.32 4.97
CA CYS A 59 -4.62 -0.76 3.93
C CYS A 59 -3.41 -1.65 3.62
N SER A 60 -3.11 -1.81 2.33
CA SER A 60 -2.06 -2.67 1.80
C SER A 60 -0.74 -1.93 1.55
N THR A 61 -0.74 -0.61 1.61
CA THR A 61 0.46 0.23 1.43
C THR A 61 0.87 0.85 2.76
N LYS A 62 2.12 0.66 3.19
CA LYS A 62 2.63 1.26 4.42
C LYS A 62 2.56 2.78 4.32
N GLY A 63 2.04 3.40 5.38
CA GLY A 63 1.88 4.85 5.46
C GLY A 63 0.58 5.37 4.84
N VAL A 64 -0.25 4.51 4.23
CA VAL A 64 -1.63 4.85 3.86
C VAL A 64 -2.57 4.43 4.99
N THR A 65 -3.44 5.34 5.40
CA THR A 65 -4.38 5.21 6.52
C THR A 65 -5.73 5.87 6.18
N GLY A 66 -6.63 5.97 7.15
CA GLY A 66 -8.00 6.45 6.94
C GLY A 66 -9.02 5.32 6.97
N TYR A 67 -10.28 5.66 6.75
CA TYR A 67 -11.36 4.66 6.77
C TYR A 67 -11.41 3.85 5.48
N HIS A 68 -11.07 4.51 4.37
CA HIS A 68 -11.06 4.02 3.01
C HIS A 68 -9.63 4.03 2.40
N CYS A 69 -8.59 4.13 3.23
CA CYS A 69 -7.19 4.25 2.80
C CYS A 69 -6.91 5.51 1.95
N GLU A 70 -7.41 6.66 2.41
CA GLU A 70 -7.45 7.94 1.71
C GLU A 70 -6.48 9.00 2.26
N ILE A 71 -5.79 8.72 3.38
CA ILE A 71 -4.96 9.69 4.11
C ILE A 71 -3.54 9.15 4.29
N CYS A 72 -2.51 10.00 4.17
CA CYS A 72 -1.16 9.62 4.56
C CYS A 72 -0.94 9.70 6.07
N ASP A 73 -0.15 8.77 6.59
CA ASP A 73 0.33 8.74 7.97
C ASP A 73 1.43 9.78 8.18
N THR A 74 1.02 11.05 8.21
CA THR A 74 1.94 12.19 8.40
C THR A 74 2.66 12.14 9.74
N SER A 75 2.09 11.45 10.74
CA SER A 75 2.73 11.25 12.04
C SER A 75 4.00 10.39 11.97
N ASN A 76 4.12 9.55 10.93
CA ASN A 76 5.27 8.71 10.65
C ASN A 76 6.03 9.16 9.38
N ASN A 77 6.01 10.46 9.06
CA ASN A 77 6.75 11.09 7.95
C ASN A 77 6.38 10.57 6.55
N TYR A 78 5.15 10.08 6.37
CA TYR A 78 4.64 9.77 5.04
C TYR A 78 3.98 10.99 4.41
N VAL A 79 4.33 11.28 3.17
CA VAL A 79 3.81 12.41 2.38
C VAL A 79 3.23 11.93 1.04
N GLY A 80 2.39 12.76 0.42
CA GLY A 80 1.72 12.46 -0.84
C GLY A 80 0.20 12.47 -0.71
N HIS A 81 -0.47 11.90 -1.72
CA HIS A 81 -1.92 11.88 -1.82
C HIS A 81 -2.39 10.49 -2.30
N PRO A 82 -2.99 9.65 -1.43
CA PRO A 82 -3.45 8.31 -1.80
C PRO A 82 -4.46 8.30 -2.94
N LEU A 83 -5.39 9.27 -2.96
CA LEU A 83 -6.41 9.36 -4.01
C LEU A 83 -5.85 9.73 -5.39
N ASN A 84 -4.61 10.22 -5.46
CA ASN A 84 -3.93 10.60 -6.70
C ASN A 84 -2.50 10.03 -6.74
N GLY A 85 -2.35 8.78 -6.32
CA GLY A 85 -1.06 8.10 -6.29
C GLY A 85 -0.93 7.24 -5.06
N SER A 86 -0.07 7.66 -4.12
CA SER A 86 0.19 6.94 -2.89
C SER A 86 0.89 7.84 -1.88
N CYS A 87 1.13 7.31 -0.68
CA CYS A 87 2.08 7.86 0.26
C CYS A 87 3.49 7.31 0.04
N PHE A 88 4.48 8.18 0.28
CA PHE A 88 5.90 7.89 0.16
C PHE A 88 6.63 8.35 1.41
N TYR A 89 7.65 7.59 1.81
CA TYR A 89 8.55 7.97 2.90
C TYR A 89 9.79 8.66 2.31
N ASP A 90 10.14 9.83 2.85
CA ASP A 90 11.32 10.59 2.44
C ASP A 90 12.59 9.97 3.03
N LEU A 91 13.45 9.44 2.16
CA LEU A 91 14.74 8.90 2.53
C LEU A 91 15.79 10.01 2.49
N GLN A 92 16.36 10.33 3.64
CA GLN A 92 17.47 11.28 3.71
C GLN A 92 18.77 10.63 3.19
N ILE A 93 19.55 11.40 2.42
CA ILE A 93 20.87 10.97 1.91
C ILE A 93 21.83 10.74 3.09
N ASP A 94 22.76 9.80 2.96
CA ASP A 94 23.76 9.41 3.96
C ASP A 94 23.19 8.69 5.21
N TYR A 95 21.91 8.33 5.20
CA TYR A 95 21.27 7.54 6.26
C TYR A 95 20.92 6.13 5.81
N GLN A 96 20.98 5.20 6.76
CA GLN A 96 20.46 3.84 6.58
C GLN A 96 19.14 3.69 7.33
N PHE A 97 18.09 3.29 6.60
CA PHE A 97 16.76 3.07 7.14
C PHE A 97 16.43 1.59 7.23
N THR A 98 15.70 1.19 8.27
CA THR A 98 15.21 -0.17 8.45
C THR A 98 13.71 -0.14 8.72
N PHE A 99 12.94 -0.86 7.92
CA PHE A 99 11.49 -0.97 8.04
C PHE A 99 11.11 -2.38 8.45
N ASN A 100 10.35 -2.50 9.54
CA ASN A 100 9.86 -3.80 10.00
C ASN A 100 8.37 -3.96 9.66
N LEU A 101 8.07 -4.79 8.67
CA LEU A 101 6.72 -5.12 8.23
C LEU A 101 6.17 -6.41 8.89
N SER A 102 6.83 -6.92 9.93
CA SER A 102 6.42 -8.16 10.62
C SER A 102 5.46 -7.91 11.78
N LYS A 103 5.10 -6.65 12.03
CA LYS A 103 4.19 -6.27 13.12
C LYS A 103 2.77 -6.72 12.82
N ALA A 104 1.99 -7.00 13.87
CA ALA A 104 0.60 -7.43 13.74
C ALA A 104 -0.28 -6.38 13.02
N GLU A 105 0.00 -5.10 13.24
CA GLU A 105 -0.66 -3.97 12.56
C GLU A 105 -0.38 -3.92 11.04
N ASP A 106 0.80 -4.37 10.62
CA ASP A 106 1.24 -4.37 9.22
C ASP A 106 0.84 -5.66 8.47
N ARG A 107 0.03 -6.54 9.07
CA ARG A 107 -0.34 -7.85 8.50
C ARG A 107 -0.91 -7.76 7.07
N TYR A 108 -1.59 -6.67 6.73
CA TYR A 108 -2.19 -6.47 5.42
C TYR A 108 -1.30 -5.70 4.45
N VAL A 109 -0.18 -5.14 4.94
CA VAL A 109 0.78 -4.38 4.15
C VAL A 109 1.55 -5.32 3.22
N ARG A 110 1.61 -4.94 1.95
CA ARG A 110 2.31 -5.66 0.87
C ARG A 110 3.18 -4.74 0.01
N GLN A 111 3.09 -3.44 0.24
CA GLN A 111 3.82 -2.42 -0.50
C GLN A 111 4.30 -1.33 0.44
N ILE A 112 5.46 -0.76 0.14
CA ILE A 112 5.98 0.44 0.75
C ILE A 112 6.63 1.26 -0.36
N ASN A 113 6.44 2.58 -0.35
CA ASN A 113 7.05 3.46 -1.31
C ASN A 113 8.00 4.42 -0.62
N PHE A 114 9.09 4.68 -1.31
CA PHE A 114 10.15 5.57 -0.87
C PHE A 114 10.41 6.59 -1.96
N PHE A 115 10.84 7.76 -1.57
CA PHE A 115 11.41 8.73 -2.49
C PHE A 115 12.62 9.38 -1.84
N ASN A 116 13.45 9.98 -2.67
CA ASN A 116 14.53 10.84 -2.23
C ASN A 116 14.63 11.98 -3.25
N VAL A 117 14.82 13.19 -2.76
CA VAL A 117 15.12 14.36 -3.58
C VAL A 117 16.53 14.84 -3.22
N PRO A 118 17.55 14.53 -4.02
CA PRO A 118 18.87 15.06 -3.76
C PRO A 118 18.86 16.59 -3.84
N THR A 119 19.33 17.24 -2.78
CA THR A 119 19.37 18.71 -2.67
C THR A 119 20.71 19.30 -3.07
N LYS A 120 21.77 18.47 -3.12
CA LYS A 120 23.12 18.90 -3.50
C LYS A 120 23.33 18.65 -5.01
N PRO A 121 23.71 19.66 -5.80
CA PRO A 121 24.06 19.46 -7.20
C PRO A 121 25.39 18.70 -7.33
N ASN A 122 25.58 18.02 -8.46
CA ASN A 122 26.83 17.31 -8.81
C ASN A 122 27.24 16.20 -7.82
N VAL A 123 26.26 15.53 -7.20
CA VAL A 123 26.51 14.41 -6.28
C VAL A 123 25.91 13.13 -6.85
N ASP A 124 26.71 12.07 -6.86
CA ASP A 124 26.24 10.74 -7.21
C ASP A 124 25.41 10.15 -6.07
N THR A 125 24.31 9.49 -6.42
CA THR A 125 23.44 8.84 -5.43
C THR A 125 23.51 7.33 -5.59
N ASP A 126 23.95 6.64 -4.54
CA ASP A 126 23.91 5.18 -4.46
C ASP A 126 22.65 4.72 -3.72
N PHE A 127 21.89 3.82 -4.33
CA PHE A 127 20.70 3.22 -3.78
C PHE A 127 20.92 1.73 -3.55
N ASP A 128 20.77 1.27 -2.31
CA ASP A 128 20.93 -0.14 -1.91
C ASP A 128 19.72 -0.57 -1.06
N ILE A 129 18.82 -1.35 -1.66
CA ILE A 129 17.71 -1.97 -0.92
C ILE A 129 18.08 -3.41 -0.65
N SER A 130 17.91 -3.84 0.60
CA SER A 130 17.90 -5.25 0.99
C SER A 130 16.61 -5.61 1.71
N SER A 131 16.13 -6.83 1.50
CA SER A 131 14.88 -7.35 2.04
C SER A 131 15.05 -8.81 2.47
N SER A 132 14.35 -9.20 3.52
CA SER A 132 14.43 -10.56 4.09
C SER A 132 13.76 -11.62 3.23
N LYS A 133 12.85 -11.23 2.35
CA LYS A 133 12.13 -12.08 1.40
C LYS A 133 12.16 -11.44 0.01
N PRO A 134 12.10 -12.22 -1.08
CA PRO A 134 12.05 -11.66 -2.42
C PRO A 134 10.90 -10.67 -2.58
N ALA A 135 11.21 -9.47 -3.05
CA ALA A 135 10.25 -8.41 -3.31
C ALA A 135 10.34 -7.96 -4.77
N ARG A 136 9.21 -7.48 -5.30
CA ARG A 136 9.17 -6.82 -6.61
C ARG A 136 9.59 -5.37 -6.40
N ILE A 137 10.71 -4.98 -7.02
CA ILE A 137 11.25 -3.62 -6.88
C ILE A 137 11.13 -2.92 -8.21
N LYS A 138 10.60 -1.71 -8.18
CA LYS A 138 10.55 -0.79 -9.31
C LYS A 138 11.21 0.51 -8.88
N ILE A 139 11.99 1.10 -9.78
CA ILE A 139 12.68 2.35 -9.55
C ILE A 139 12.43 3.24 -10.75
N SER A 140 11.91 4.42 -10.49
CA SER A 140 11.79 5.51 -11.46
C SER A 140 12.69 6.66 -11.02
N ALA A 141 13.07 7.48 -11.98
CA ALA A 141 13.79 8.73 -11.74
C ALA A 141 13.10 9.84 -12.52
N LYS A 142 13.12 11.04 -11.96
CA LYS A 142 12.60 12.25 -12.58
C LYS A 142 13.61 13.37 -12.40
N GLU A 143 13.97 14.02 -13.49
CA GLU A 143 14.82 15.22 -13.48
C GLU A 143 13.96 16.48 -13.39
N SER A 144 14.61 17.61 -13.05
CA SER A 144 13.94 18.91 -13.03
C SER A 144 13.35 19.25 -14.39
N GLY A 145 12.06 19.59 -14.43
CA GLY A 145 11.31 19.84 -15.67
C GLY A 145 11.10 18.62 -16.57
N GLY A 146 11.64 17.45 -16.22
CA GLY A 146 11.52 16.21 -16.99
C GLY A 146 10.28 15.39 -16.64
N HIS A 147 10.06 14.34 -17.42
CA HIS A 147 9.06 13.31 -17.11
C HIS A 147 9.69 12.19 -16.27
N GLU A 148 8.86 11.53 -15.47
CA GLU A 148 9.28 10.35 -14.71
C GLU A 148 9.54 9.17 -15.65
N VAL A 149 10.73 8.56 -15.55
CA VAL A 149 11.17 7.44 -16.39
C VAL A 149 11.47 6.23 -15.52
N TRP A 150 11.00 5.05 -15.95
CA TRP A 150 11.31 3.78 -15.29
C TRP A 150 12.75 3.36 -15.58
N VAL A 151 13.58 3.36 -14.54
CA VAL A 151 14.97 2.88 -14.57
C VAL A 151 15.03 1.37 -14.33
N VAL A 152 14.13 0.87 -13.49
CA VAL A 152 13.93 -0.55 -13.18
C VAL A 152 12.44 -0.83 -13.14
N SER A 153 11.93 -1.67 -14.05
CA SER A 153 10.48 -1.99 -14.13
C SER A 153 10.15 -3.45 -13.81
N ASN A 154 11.12 -4.35 -13.96
CA ASN A 154 10.93 -5.79 -13.81
C ASN A 154 12.08 -6.45 -13.03
N TYR A 155 12.27 -6.02 -11.77
CA TYR A 155 13.20 -6.67 -10.84
C TYR A 155 12.44 -7.39 -9.74
N THR A 156 12.82 -8.65 -9.48
CA THR A 156 12.37 -9.41 -8.31
C THR A 156 13.58 -10.04 -7.65
N GLY A 157 13.76 -9.79 -6.35
CA GLY A 157 14.91 -10.31 -5.62
C GLY A 157 14.95 -9.79 -4.20
N THR A 158 15.98 -10.18 -3.46
CA THR A 158 16.17 -9.77 -2.06
C THR A 158 17.04 -8.53 -1.92
N ARG A 159 17.90 -8.21 -2.90
CA ARG A 159 18.79 -7.03 -2.84
C ARG A 159 19.07 -6.43 -4.20
N ILE A 160 18.88 -5.11 -4.33
CA ILE A 160 19.25 -4.34 -5.52
C ILE A 160 20.15 -3.17 -5.10
N LYS A 161 21.28 -3.03 -5.79
CA LYS A 161 22.16 -1.88 -5.66
C LYS A 161 22.27 -1.17 -7.01
N ARG A 162 22.11 0.15 -7.03
CA ARG A 162 22.15 0.98 -8.23
C ARG A 162 22.79 2.32 -7.93
N ARG A 163 23.68 2.78 -8.81
CA ARG A 163 24.26 4.12 -8.77
C ARG A 163 23.55 5.01 -9.78
N PHE A 164 23.26 6.24 -9.37
CA PHE A 164 22.77 7.32 -10.21
C PHE A 164 23.86 8.39 -10.27
N SER A 165 24.57 8.46 -11.40
CA SER A 165 25.64 9.43 -11.63
C SER A 165 25.05 10.81 -11.89
N HIS A 166 25.61 11.86 -11.29
CA HIS A 166 25.21 13.24 -11.56
C HIS A 166 25.40 13.66 -13.03
N THR A 167 26.24 12.95 -13.79
CA THR A 167 26.44 13.18 -15.23
C THR A 167 25.25 12.76 -16.07
N ASP A 168 24.53 11.73 -15.61
CA ASP A 168 23.43 11.11 -16.33
C ASP A 168 22.08 11.53 -15.75
N TYR A 169 22.09 12.02 -14.50
CA TYR A 169 20.92 12.46 -13.75
C TYR A 169 21.18 13.81 -13.10
N ALA A 170 20.55 14.86 -13.62
CA ALA A 170 20.67 16.22 -13.08
C ALA A 170 19.75 16.42 -11.85
N PHE A 171 20.13 15.85 -10.70
CA PHE A 171 19.45 16.07 -9.42
C PHE A 171 19.99 17.32 -8.69
N GLY A 172 19.16 17.95 -7.84
CA GLY A 172 19.60 19.07 -6.98
C GLY A 172 19.59 20.47 -7.60
N THR A 173 18.67 20.77 -8.52
CA THR A 173 18.44 22.16 -8.96
C THR A 173 17.72 22.98 -7.88
N PRO A 174 17.97 24.31 -7.77
CA PRO A 174 17.37 25.17 -6.74
C PRO A 174 15.83 25.17 -6.73
N ASP A 175 15.20 24.78 -7.84
CA ASP A 175 13.74 24.75 -8.01
C ASP A 175 13.05 23.47 -7.49
N ASN A 176 13.78 22.53 -6.86
CA ASN A 176 13.23 21.29 -6.31
C ASN A 176 12.61 21.46 -4.89
N ASN A 177 12.13 22.66 -4.55
CA ASN A 177 11.58 23.01 -3.24
C ASN A 177 10.07 23.24 -3.31
#